data_AF-A0A2R7P1A4-F1
#
_entry.id   AF-A0A2R7P1A4-F1
#
_cell.length_a   1.000
_cell.length_b   1.000
_cell.length_c   1.000
_cell.angle_alpha   90.00
_cell.angle_beta   90.00
_cell.angle_gamma   90.00
#
_symmetry.space_group_name_H-M   'P 1'
#
loop_
_entity.id
_entity.type
_entity.pdbx_description
1 polymer ?
#
loop_
_entity_poly.entity_id
_entity_poly.type
_entity_poly.pdbx_seq_one_letter_code
_entity_poly.pdbx_strand_id
1 'polypeptide(L)'
;MQELIHFTVQKIKELLEHFNEVQALYLSKSFDFDTRFDVFLNEVLEYFRTKGNTSHESEVLKIMNMIATVKRGFNPIKMEKIVSGRRELLGGFSFNGIESIYDILMEIYARENKKLDDAEELISGVIVSLYQNGILNDEKLKEMNSVPKIESFWNSLVEQNAAISGINKKLRLSIIPEDIFIILEKVFLKLI
;
A
#
# COMPACT_ATOMS: atom_id res chain seq x y z
N MET A 1 -15.04 8.84 4.58
CA MET A 1 -13.72 9.50 4.51
C MET A 1 -12.88 8.63 3.60
N GLN A 2 -12.35 9.16 2.50
CA GLN A 2 -11.38 8.41 1.68
C GLN A 2 -10.09 8.25 2.49
N GLU A 3 -9.44 7.10 2.37
CA GLU A 3 -8.24 6.81 3.14
C GLU A 3 -7.00 7.47 2.51
N LEU A 4 -6.07 7.88 3.37
CA LEU A 4 -4.77 8.40 2.96
C LEU A 4 -3.97 7.34 2.21
N ILE A 5 -3.42 7.71 1.06
CA ILE A 5 -2.53 6.83 0.29
C ILE A 5 -1.26 6.57 1.10
N HIS A 6 -0.76 7.56 1.86
CA HIS A 6 0.37 7.35 2.77
C HIS A 6 0.08 6.24 3.81
N PHE A 7 -1.12 6.23 4.38
CA PHE A 7 -1.52 5.19 5.32
C PHE A 7 -1.64 3.82 4.64
N THR A 8 -2.20 3.79 3.42
CA THR A 8 -2.29 2.56 2.63
C THR A 8 -0.92 1.97 2.35
N VAL A 9 0.02 2.78 1.88
CA VAL A 9 1.41 2.35 1.62
C VAL A 9 2.06 1.83 2.90
N GLN A 10 1.88 2.52 4.03
CA GLN A 10 2.42 2.07 5.31
C GLN A 10 1.84 0.73 5.74
N LYS A 11 0.52 0.54 5.62
CA LYS A 11 -0.12 -0.72 6.02
C LYS A 11 0.32 -1.89 5.14
N ILE A 12 0.52 -1.66 3.84
CA ILE A 12 1.05 -2.69 2.94
C ILE A 12 2.50 -3.04 3.29
N LYS A 13 3.34 -2.07 3.68
CA LYS A 13 4.70 -2.35 4.16
C LYS A 13 4.70 -3.25 5.41
N GLU A 14 3.83 -2.97 6.39
CA GLU A 14 3.69 -3.81 7.58
C GLU A 14 3.30 -5.25 7.22
N LEU A 15 2.34 -5.42 6.29
CA LEU A 15 1.94 -6.74 5.81
C LEU A 15 3.08 -7.46 5.07
N LEU A 16 3.88 -6.73 4.28
CA LEU A 16 5.06 -7.28 3.61
C LEU A 16 6.17 -7.67 4.60
N GLU A 17 6.33 -6.94 5.70
CA GLU A 17 7.25 -7.31 6.79
C GLU A 17 6.83 -8.63 7.44
N HIS A 18 5.54 -8.75 7.82
CA HIS A 18 5.00 -10.00 8.37
C HIS A 18 5.07 -11.16 7.35
N PHE A 19 4.83 -10.87 6.07
CA PHE A 19 5.00 -11.83 4.98
C PHE A 19 6.43 -12.41 4.95
N ASN A 20 7.45 -11.56 5.06
CA ASN A 20 8.84 -12.00 5.06
C ASN A 20 9.15 -12.95 6.24
N GLU A 21 8.58 -12.67 7.42
CA GLU A 21 8.71 -13.56 8.58
C GLU A 21 8.08 -14.94 8.30
N VAL A 22 6.87 -14.96 7.73
CA VAL A 22 6.18 -16.21 7.36
C VAL A 22 6.94 -16.97 6.27
N GLN A 23 7.49 -16.28 5.28
CA GLN A 23 8.28 -16.87 4.22
C GLN A 23 9.58 -17.48 4.76
N ALA A 24 10.24 -16.83 5.72
CA ALA A 24 11.42 -17.39 6.40
C ALA A 24 11.09 -18.70 7.12
N LEU A 25 9.92 -18.79 7.77
CA LEU A 25 9.45 -20.03 8.42
C LEU A 25 9.17 -21.14 7.40
N TYR A 26 8.62 -20.79 6.23
CA TYR A 26 8.42 -21.75 5.14
C TYR A 26 9.76 -22.31 4.65
N LEU A 27 10.73 -21.43 4.39
CA LEU A 27 12.06 -21.79 3.90
C LEU A 27 12.81 -22.68 4.91
N SER A 28 12.70 -22.37 6.20
CA SER A 28 13.35 -23.16 7.25
C SER A 28 12.61 -24.46 7.60
N LYS A 29 11.49 -24.76 6.91
CA LYS A 29 10.58 -25.88 7.20
C LYS A 29 10.16 -25.91 8.68
N SER A 30 9.91 -24.73 9.25
CA SER A 30 9.53 -24.60 10.66
C SER A 30 8.20 -25.31 10.95
N PHE A 31 8.10 -25.90 12.15
CA PHE A 31 6.85 -26.47 12.65
C PHE A 31 5.78 -25.40 12.87
N ASP A 32 6.19 -24.15 13.12
CA ASP A 32 5.28 -23.03 13.38
C ASP A 32 4.70 -22.39 12.11
N PHE A 33 5.22 -22.78 10.94
CA PHE A 33 4.83 -22.19 9.66
C PHE A 33 3.31 -22.23 9.46
N ASP A 34 2.67 -23.39 9.66
CA ASP A 34 1.25 -23.56 9.33
C ASP A 34 0.35 -22.63 10.16
N THR A 35 0.64 -22.48 11.44
CA THR A 35 -0.11 -21.60 12.34
C THR A 35 0.14 -20.14 12.00
N ARG A 36 1.41 -19.74 11.80
CA ARG A 36 1.77 -18.36 11.47
C ARG A 36 1.20 -17.93 10.12
N PHE A 37 1.21 -18.83 9.14
CA PHE A 37 0.63 -18.56 7.84
C PHE A 37 -0.89 -18.41 7.89
N ASP A 38 -1.60 -19.23 8.68
CA ASP A 38 -3.04 -19.05 8.89
C ASP A 38 -3.34 -17.69 9.54
N VAL A 39 -2.56 -17.26 10.54
CA VAL A 39 -2.72 -15.93 11.17
C VAL A 39 -2.51 -14.82 10.14
N PHE A 40 -1.42 -14.89 9.37
CA PHE A 40 -1.13 -13.90 8.33
C PHE A 40 -2.23 -13.82 7.26
N LEU A 41 -2.73 -14.97 6.76
CA LEU A 41 -3.83 -14.97 5.79
C LEU A 41 -5.11 -14.32 6.33
N ASN A 42 -5.41 -14.50 7.62
CA ASN A 42 -6.55 -13.82 8.26
C ASN A 42 -6.31 -12.31 8.40
N GLU A 43 -5.09 -11.88 8.70
CA GLU A 43 -4.75 -10.45 8.75
C GLU A 43 -4.93 -9.79 7.37
N VAL A 44 -4.42 -10.42 6.31
CA VAL A 44 -4.57 -9.94 4.94
C VAL A 44 -6.05 -9.94 4.51
N LEU A 45 -6.81 -10.96 4.89
CA LEU A 45 -8.24 -11.03 4.63
C LEU A 45 -9.00 -9.87 5.30
N GLU A 46 -8.70 -9.58 6.56
CA GLU A 46 -9.34 -8.51 7.31
C GLU A 46 -8.98 -7.13 6.73
N TYR A 47 -7.73 -6.96 6.30
CA TYR A 47 -7.32 -5.77 5.56
C TYR A 47 -8.19 -5.53 4.31
N PHE A 48 -8.42 -6.56 3.48
CA PHE A 48 -9.27 -6.39 2.29
C PHE A 48 -10.75 -6.19 2.60
N ARG A 49 -11.27 -6.81 3.65
CA ARG A 49 -12.64 -6.60 4.12
C ARG A 49 -12.90 -5.18 4.58
N THR A 50 -12.03 -4.64 5.43
CA THR A 50 -12.17 -3.27 5.92
C THR A 50 -12.08 -2.23 4.80
N LYS A 51 -11.38 -2.56 3.71
CA LYS A 51 -11.28 -1.75 2.48
C LYS A 51 -12.46 -1.92 1.51
N GLY A 52 -13.31 -2.94 1.72
CA GLY A 52 -14.37 -3.30 0.78
C GLY A 52 -13.86 -3.82 -0.57
N ASN A 53 -12.62 -4.36 -0.62
CA ASN A 53 -12.04 -4.89 -1.85
C ASN A 53 -12.45 -6.36 -2.06
N THR A 54 -13.65 -6.54 -2.63
CA THR A 54 -14.26 -7.86 -2.81
C THR A 54 -13.48 -8.81 -3.72
N SER A 55 -12.69 -8.28 -4.67
CA SER A 55 -11.87 -9.09 -5.56
C SER A 55 -10.73 -9.75 -4.80
N HIS A 56 -9.87 -8.94 -4.16
CA HIS A 56 -8.74 -9.48 -3.40
C HIS A 56 -9.22 -10.28 -2.17
N GLU A 57 -10.32 -9.89 -1.53
CA GLU A 57 -10.94 -10.70 -0.48
C GLU A 57 -11.25 -12.12 -0.98
N SER A 58 -11.86 -12.24 -2.17
CA SER A 58 -12.20 -13.53 -2.76
C SER A 58 -10.98 -14.39 -3.09
N GLU A 59 -9.89 -13.76 -3.54
CA GLU A 59 -8.63 -14.45 -3.84
C GLU A 59 -7.98 -15.01 -2.57
N VAL A 60 -7.93 -14.22 -1.49
CA VAL A 60 -7.43 -14.69 -0.19
C VAL A 60 -8.28 -15.85 0.33
N LEU A 61 -9.61 -15.74 0.28
CA LEU A 61 -10.51 -16.81 0.69
C LEU A 61 -10.32 -18.09 -0.14
N LYS A 62 -10.07 -17.96 -1.45
CA LYS A 62 -9.75 -19.10 -2.32
C LYS A 62 -8.48 -19.80 -1.86
N ILE A 63 -7.42 -19.06 -1.55
CA ILE A 63 -6.15 -19.62 -1.03
C ILE A 63 -6.39 -20.36 0.30
N MET A 64 -7.06 -19.72 1.24
CA MET A 64 -7.40 -20.31 2.53
C MET A 64 -8.23 -21.59 2.37
N ASN A 65 -9.21 -21.60 1.46
CA ASN A 65 -10.03 -22.77 1.18
C ASN A 65 -9.23 -23.94 0.60
N MET A 66 -8.29 -23.66 -0.32
CA MET A 66 -7.43 -24.70 -0.87
C MET A 66 -6.58 -25.34 0.22
N ILE A 67 -5.93 -24.52 1.06
CA ILE A 67 -5.10 -24.99 2.18
C ILE A 67 -5.95 -25.79 3.19
N ALA A 68 -7.13 -25.28 3.56
CA ALA A 68 -8.05 -25.96 4.46
C ALA A 68 -8.52 -27.31 3.91
N THR A 69 -8.72 -27.42 2.59
CA THR A 69 -9.12 -28.67 1.93
C THR A 69 -8.01 -29.72 2.01
N VAL A 70 -6.75 -29.33 1.79
CA VAL A 70 -5.60 -30.22 2.03
C VAL A 70 -5.49 -30.61 3.50
N LYS A 71 -5.71 -29.66 4.43
CA LYS A 71 -5.75 -29.91 5.89
C LYS A 71 -6.91 -30.83 6.30
N ARG A 72 -7.95 -30.97 5.50
CA ARG A 72 -9.03 -31.96 5.70
C ARG A 72 -8.73 -33.32 5.05
N GLY A 73 -7.63 -33.43 4.32
CA GLY A 73 -7.19 -34.67 3.67
C GLY A 73 -7.77 -34.87 2.26
N PHE A 74 -8.19 -33.80 1.59
CA PHE A 74 -8.69 -33.84 0.22
C PHE A 74 -7.80 -33.02 -0.71
N ASN A 75 -7.63 -33.46 -1.95
CA ASN A 75 -6.96 -32.70 -2.98
C ASN A 75 -7.90 -31.55 -3.44
N PRO A 76 -7.52 -30.26 -3.34
CA PRO A 76 -8.39 -29.14 -3.68
C PRO A 76 -8.75 -29.04 -5.17
N ILE A 77 -7.97 -29.66 -6.04
CA ILE A 77 -8.19 -29.64 -7.50
C ILE A 77 -9.04 -30.84 -7.91
N LYS A 78 -8.68 -32.04 -7.44
CA LYS A 78 -9.37 -33.29 -7.82
C LYS A 78 -10.57 -33.64 -6.95
N MET A 79 -10.66 -33.06 -5.76
CA MET A 79 -11.66 -33.37 -4.72
C MET A 79 -11.65 -34.85 -4.26
N GLU A 80 -10.51 -35.52 -4.40
CA GLU A 80 -10.29 -36.90 -3.97
C GLU A 80 -9.58 -36.96 -2.63
N LYS A 81 -9.79 -38.04 -1.87
CA LYS A 81 -9.08 -38.29 -0.60
C LYS A 81 -7.58 -38.49 -0.87
N ILE A 82 -6.75 -37.79 -0.11
CA ILE A 82 -5.30 -37.93 -0.17
C ILE A 82 -4.89 -39.21 0.57
N VAL A 83 -4.33 -40.16 -0.16
CA VAL A 83 -3.89 -41.47 0.37
C VAL A 83 -2.47 -41.39 0.95
N SER A 84 -1.59 -40.58 0.34
CA SER A 84 -0.21 -40.33 0.78
C SER A 84 0.24 -38.95 0.32
N GLY A 85 1.36 -38.44 0.84
CA GLY A 85 1.95 -37.18 0.36
C GLY A 85 1.22 -35.90 0.80
N ARG A 86 0.43 -35.96 1.88
CA ARG A 86 -0.39 -34.82 2.34
C ARG A 86 0.46 -33.61 2.74
N ARG A 87 1.64 -33.83 3.32
CA ARG A 87 2.51 -32.73 3.77
C ARG A 87 3.12 -32.00 2.58
N GLU A 88 3.51 -32.74 1.55
CA GLU A 88 4.05 -32.24 0.29
C GLU A 88 2.99 -31.45 -0.48
N LEU A 89 1.77 -31.99 -0.57
CA LEU A 89 0.63 -31.27 -1.14
C LEU A 89 0.35 -29.98 -0.37
N LEU A 90 0.34 -30.04 0.96
CA LEU A 90 0.12 -28.85 1.79
C LEU A 90 1.22 -27.81 1.53
N GLY A 91 2.48 -28.23 1.49
CA GLY A 91 3.61 -27.35 1.16
C GLY A 91 3.45 -26.69 -0.22
N GLY A 92 3.04 -27.45 -1.24
CA GLY A 92 2.80 -26.92 -2.59
C GLY A 92 1.69 -25.87 -2.65
N PHE A 93 0.54 -26.13 -2.01
CA PHE A 93 -0.55 -25.14 -1.94
C PHE A 93 -0.20 -23.94 -1.06
N SER A 94 0.56 -24.15 0.02
CA SER A 94 1.06 -23.07 0.86
C SER A 94 2.02 -22.17 0.11
N PHE A 95 2.96 -22.74 -0.66
CA PHE A 95 3.85 -21.98 -1.53
C PHE A 95 3.09 -21.16 -2.57
N ASN A 96 2.12 -21.78 -3.26
CA ASN A 96 1.28 -21.03 -4.20
C ASN A 96 0.51 -19.89 -3.51
N GLY A 97 0.01 -20.13 -2.30
CA GLY A 97 -0.61 -19.09 -1.48
C GLY A 97 0.35 -17.95 -1.15
N ILE A 98 1.60 -18.26 -0.75
CA ILE A 98 2.64 -17.25 -0.47
C ILE A 98 2.88 -16.38 -1.72
N GLU A 99 3.13 -17.00 -2.88
CA GLU A 99 3.40 -16.26 -4.13
C GLU A 99 2.21 -15.36 -4.52
N SER A 100 0.98 -15.89 -4.47
CA SER A 100 -0.22 -15.12 -4.81
C SER A 100 -0.45 -13.93 -3.87
N ILE A 101 -0.22 -14.10 -2.56
CA ILE A 101 -0.36 -12.98 -1.61
C ILE A 101 0.72 -11.93 -1.85
N TYR A 102 1.96 -12.35 -2.12
CA TYR A 102 3.04 -11.43 -2.45
C TYR A 102 2.69 -10.56 -3.66
N ASP A 103 2.23 -11.20 -4.75
CA ASP A 103 1.86 -10.49 -5.97
C ASP A 103 0.75 -9.46 -5.73
N ILE A 104 -0.31 -9.85 -4.98
CA ILE A 104 -1.40 -8.94 -4.61
C ILE A 104 -0.88 -7.74 -3.81
N LEU A 105 -0.06 -7.98 -2.77
CA LEU A 105 0.45 -6.91 -1.92
C LEU A 105 1.40 -5.98 -2.70
N MET A 106 2.26 -6.55 -3.55
CA MET A 106 3.20 -5.79 -4.37
C MET A 106 2.52 -5.00 -5.48
N GLU A 107 1.46 -5.53 -6.10
CA GLU A 107 0.66 -4.79 -7.08
C GLU A 107 0.08 -3.52 -6.45
N ILE A 108 -0.53 -3.66 -5.28
CA ILE A 108 -1.11 -2.52 -4.53
C ILE A 108 0.00 -1.55 -4.13
N TYR A 109 1.10 -2.05 -3.56
CA TYR A 109 2.23 -1.23 -3.15
C TYR A 109 2.78 -0.40 -4.30
N ALA A 110 3.04 -1.03 -5.45
CA ALA A 110 3.58 -0.36 -6.62
C ALA A 110 2.59 0.68 -7.17
N ARG A 111 1.30 0.33 -7.25
CA ARG A 111 0.26 1.25 -7.73
C ARG A 111 0.13 2.49 -6.85
N GLU A 112 0.08 2.31 -5.53
CA GLU A 112 -0.09 3.43 -4.60
C GLU A 112 1.18 4.29 -4.49
N ASN A 113 2.38 3.70 -4.47
CA ASN A 113 3.62 4.49 -4.51
C ASN A 113 3.76 5.28 -5.80
N LYS A 114 3.38 4.70 -6.95
CA LYS A 114 3.42 5.45 -8.22
C LYS A 114 2.57 6.72 -8.15
N LYS A 115 1.39 6.67 -7.50
CA LYS A 115 0.57 7.88 -7.31
C LYS A 115 1.27 8.92 -6.45
N LEU A 116 1.98 8.50 -5.40
CA LEU A 116 2.75 9.39 -4.53
C LEU A 116 3.95 9.99 -5.28
N ASP A 117 4.69 9.18 -6.04
CA ASP A 117 5.84 9.63 -6.83
C ASP A 117 5.43 10.64 -7.91
N ASP A 118 4.38 10.32 -8.68
CA ASP A 118 3.84 11.22 -9.72
C ASP A 118 3.35 12.54 -9.09
N ALA A 119 2.74 12.50 -7.90
CA ALA A 119 2.28 13.68 -7.20
C ALA A 119 3.45 14.52 -6.63
N GLU A 120 4.45 13.85 -6.06
CA GLU A 120 5.66 14.49 -5.54
C GLU A 120 6.46 15.18 -6.65
N GLU A 121 6.56 14.56 -7.83
CA GLU A 121 7.21 15.18 -9.00
C GLU A 121 6.49 16.48 -9.41
N LEU A 122 5.17 16.43 -9.54
CA LEU A 122 4.36 17.60 -9.91
C LEU A 122 4.48 18.72 -8.87
N ILE A 123 4.35 18.39 -7.58
CA ILE A 123 4.46 19.35 -6.48
C ILE A 123 5.87 19.94 -6.44
N SER A 124 6.91 19.11 -6.53
CA SER A 124 8.30 19.58 -6.53
C SER A 124 8.57 20.54 -7.69
N GLY A 125 8.05 20.26 -8.89
CA GLY A 125 8.14 21.18 -10.03
C GLY A 125 7.48 22.54 -9.77
N VAL A 126 6.31 22.55 -9.12
CA VAL A 126 5.66 23.80 -8.70
C VAL A 126 6.51 24.55 -7.68
N ILE A 127 6.98 23.87 -6.64
CA ILE A 127 7.75 24.50 -5.56
C ILE A 127 9.07 25.09 -6.07
N VAL A 128 9.80 24.37 -6.93
CA VAL A 128 11.03 24.88 -7.56
C VAL A 128 10.74 26.14 -8.38
N SER A 129 9.66 26.14 -9.17
CA SER A 129 9.24 27.31 -9.94
C SER A 129 8.89 28.51 -9.04
N LEU A 130 8.20 28.28 -7.92
CA LEU A 130 7.88 29.35 -6.96
C LEU A 130 9.13 29.94 -6.32
N TYR A 131 10.12 29.09 -6.03
CA TYR A 131 11.41 29.51 -5.45
C TYR A 131 12.22 30.34 -6.46
N GLN A 132 12.32 29.87 -7.72
CA GLN A 132 13.03 30.58 -8.79
C GLN A 132 12.42 31.94 -9.12
N ASN A 133 11.09 32.07 -9.02
CA ASN A 133 10.37 33.32 -9.24
C ASN A 133 10.35 34.24 -8.01
N GLY A 134 11.01 33.87 -6.90
CA GLY A 134 11.05 34.64 -5.66
C GLY A 134 9.72 34.73 -4.90
N ILE A 135 8.72 33.93 -5.30
CA ILE A 135 7.42 33.86 -4.61
C ILE A 135 7.59 33.10 -3.29
N LEU A 136 8.42 32.07 -3.29
CA LEU A 136 8.84 31.29 -2.13
C LEU A 136 10.30 31.63 -1.78
N ASN A 137 10.59 31.76 -0.49
CA ASN A 137 11.94 31.99 0.05
C ASN A 137 12.09 31.28 1.40
N ASP A 138 13.30 31.25 1.95
CA ASP A 138 13.60 30.56 3.21
C ASP A 138 12.78 31.06 4.40
N GLU A 139 12.46 32.35 4.44
CA GLU A 139 11.63 32.94 5.49
C GLU A 139 10.20 32.39 5.44
N LYS A 140 9.58 32.40 4.25
CA LYS A 140 8.24 31.82 4.05
C LYS A 140 8.22 30.31 4.30
N LEU A 141 9.28 29.58 3.92
CA LEU A 141 9.39 28.14 4.20
C LEU A 141 9.37 27.88 5.72
N LYS A 142 10.08 28.68 6.51
CA LYS A 142 10.07 28.58 7.99
C LYS A 142 8.71 28.90 8.60
N GLU A 143 7.91 29.75 7.96
CA GLU A 143 6.54 30.05 8.40
C GLU A 143 5.60 28.86 8.20
N MET A 144 5.85 28.00 7.21
CA MET A 144 5.06 26.81 6.86
C MET A 144 5.37 25.60 7.77
N ASN A 145 5.37 25.84 9.08
CA ASN A 145 5.71 24.83 10.10
C ASN A 145 4.52 23.98 10.59
N SER A 146 3.38 24.02 9.89
CA SER A 146 2.21 23.21 10.23
C SER A 146 1.29 22.98 9.02
N VAL A 147 0.59 21.85 9.01
CA VAL A 147 -0.35 21.47 7.93
C VAL A 147 -1.39 22.56 7.62
N PRO A 148 -2.05 23.24 8.60
CA PRO A 148 -3.03 24.29 8.27
C PRO A 148 -2.42 25.49 7.54
N LYS A 149 -1.15 25.81 7.81
CA LYS A 149 -0.45 26.90 7.11
C LYS A 149 -0.06 26.48 5.69
N ILE A 150 0.39 25.25 5.52
CA ILE A 150 0.68 24.65 4.20
C ILE A 150 -0.60 24.64 3.34
N GLU A 151 -1.72 24.20 3.92
CA GLU A 151 -3.02 24.23 3.26
C GLU A 151 -3.42 25.65 2.83
N SER A 152 -3.35 26.61 3.76
CA SER A 152 -3.72 28.01 3.47
C SER A 152 -2.86 28.60 2.34
N PHE A 153 -1.55 28.32 2.37
CA PHE A 153 -0.61 28.73 1.33
C PHE A 153 -0.94 28.10 -0.02
N TRP A 154 -1.15 26.78 -0.04
CA TRP A 154 -1.47 26.05 -1.26
C TRP A 154 -2.78 26.53 -1.89
N ASN A 155 -3.82 26.71 -1.08
CA ASN A 155 -5.12 27.20 -1.56
C ASN A 155 -5.01 28.62 -2.13
N SER A 156 -4.25 29.51 -1.48
CA SER A 156 -3.96 30.85 -1.99
C SER A 156 -3.28 30.81 -3.37
N LEU A 157 -2.30 29.93 -3.58
CA LEU A 157 -1.64 29.75 -4.88
C LEU A 157 -2.59 29.21 -5.94
N VAL A 158 -3.44 28.25 -5.58
CA VAL A 158 -4.44 27.65 -6.47
C VAL A 158 -5.47 28.67 -6.94
N GLU A 159 -5.87 29.61 -6.08
CA GLU A 159 -6.81 30.69 -6.42
C GLU A 159 -6.17 31.76 -7.32
N GLN A 160 -4.90 32.07 -7.10
CA GLN A 160 -4.21 33.17 -7.77
C GLN A 160 -3.53 32.77 -9.08
N ASN A 161 -3.26 31.48 -9.31
CA ASN A 161 -2.51 31.01 -10.47
C ASN A 161 -3.23 29.88 -11.21
N ALA A 162 -3.65 30.16 -12.45
CA ALA A 162 -4.40 29.21 -13.28
C ALA A 162 -3.61 27.93 -13.61
N ALA A 163 -2.28 28.01 -13.76
CA ALA A 163 -1.45 26.83 -14.01
C ALA A 163 -1.37 25.94 -12.77
N ILE A 164 -1.16 26.52 -11.59
CA ILE A 164 -1.17 25.78 -10.30
C ILE A 164 -2.57 25.19 -10.04
N SER A 165 -3.63 25.93 -10.38
CA SER A 165 -5.00 25.42 -10.32
C SER A 165 -5.20 24.18 -11.20
N GLY A 166 -4.65 24.18 -12.42
CA GLY A 166 -4.65 23.03 -13.32
C GLY A 166 -3.92 21.81 -12.74
N ILE A 167 -2.75 22.03 -12.13
CA ILE A 167 -1.98 20.98 -11.46
C ILE A 167 -2.74 20.42 -10.25
N ASN A 168 -3.32 21.28 -9.42
CA ASN A 168 -4.14 20.86 -8.27
C ASN A 168 -5.35 20.02 -8.70
N LYS A 169 -6.02 20.37 -9.80
CA LYS A 169 -7.08 19.53 -10.38
C LYS A 169 -6.55 18.17 -10.80
N LYS A 170 -5.39 18.11 -11.44
CA LYS A 170 -4.74 16.85 -11.86
C LYS A 170 -4.40 15.97 -10.65
N LEU A 171 -3.81 16.55 -9.59
CA LEU A 171 -3.49 15.83 -8.34
C LEU A 171 -4.76 15.23 -7.70
N ARG A 172 -5.84 16.01 -7.64
CA ARG A 172 -7.13 15.57 -7.08
C ARG A 172 -7.84 14.46 -7.87
N LEU A 173 -7.34 14.09 -9.06
CA LEU A 173 -7.83 12.90 -9.78
C LEU A 173 -7.25 11.59 -9.22
N SER A 174 -6.12 11.64 -8.53
CA SER A 174 -5.40 10.45 -8.05
C SER A 174 -5.24 10.40 -6.53
N ILE A 175 -5.16 11.56 -5.85
CA ILE A 175 -4.89 11.65 -4.41
C ILE A 175 -5.83 12.64 -3.72
N ILE A 176 -6.06 12.47 -2.42
CA ILE A 176 -6.91 13.38 -1.63
C ILE A 176 -6.10 14.62 -1.17
N PRO A 177 -6.78 15.74 -0.82
CA PRO A 177 -6.08 16.97 -0.39
C PRO A 177 -5.10 16.77 0.75
N GLU A 178 -5.44 15.90 1.70
CA GLU A 178 -4.60 15.61 2.85
C GLU A 178 -3.26 14.96 2.45
N ASP A 179 -3.28 14.07 1.44
CA ASP A 179 -2.04 13.51 0.88
C ASP A 179 -1.20 14.60 0.17
N ILE A 180 -1.83 15.58 -0.49
CA ILE A 180 -1.15 16.72 -1.11
C ILE A 180 -0.37 17.51 -0.05
N PHE A 181 -1.00 17.78 1.09
CA PHE A 181 -0.37 18.57 2.15
C PHE A 181 0.80 17.84 2.82
N ILE A 182 0.71 16.52 2.99
CA ILE A 182 1.81 15.70 3.48
C ILE A 182 2.99 15.73 2.48
N ILE A 183 2.71 15.65 1.18
CA ILE A 183 3.76 15.72 0.15
C ILE A 183 4.41 17.11 0.14
N LEU A 184 3.63 18.19 0.25
CA LEU A 184 4.16 19.55 0.35
C LEU A 184 5.09 19.71 1.55
N GLU A 185 4.67 19.24 2.73
CA GLU A 185 5.50 19.24 3.94
C GLU A 185 6.83 18.51 3.70
N LYS A 186 6.78 17.30 3.11
CA LYS A 186 7.96 16.52 2.75
C LYS A 186 8.88 17.27 1.77
N VAL A 187 8.33 17.94 0.77
CA VAL A 187 9.10 18.73 -0.22
C VAL A 187 9.75 19.94 0.45
N PHE A 188 9.04 20.65 1.32
CA PHE A 188 9.60 21.79 2.06
C PHE A 188 10.74 21.39 2.98
N LEU A 189 10.63 20.26 3.68
CA LEU A 189 11.70 19.73 4.52
C LEU A 189 12.97 19.38 3.73
N LYS A 190 12.88 19.10 2.42
CA LYS A 190 14.05 18.85 1.56
C LYS A 190 14.78 20.13 1.13
N LEU A 191 14.13 21.29 1.27
CA LEU A 191 14.66 22.59 0.85
C LEU A 191 15.30 23.38 2.01
N ILE A 192 15.07 22.94 3.25
CA ILE A 192 15.67 23.49 4.48
C ILE A 192 16.92 22.68 4.82
#